data_AF-A0A4Q0T9Q1-F1
#
_entry.id   AF-A0A4Q0T9Q1-F1
#
_cell.length_a   1.000
_cell.length_b   1.000
_cell.length_c   1.000
_cell.angle_alpha   90.00
_cell.angle_beta   90.00
_cell.angle_gamma   90.00
#
_symmetry.space_group_name_H-M   'P 1'
#
loop_
_entity.id
_entity.type
_entity.pdbx_description
1 polymer ?
#
loop_
_entity_poly.entity_id
_entity_poly.type
_entity_poly.pdbx_seq_one_letter_code
_entity_poly.pdbx_strand_id
1 'polypeptide(L)'
;MTEMTDTFAAPYQISDRFRKVVEARIERLERDAEEDIRLIPTLLSEDHKRRQRLLAISQIEQAIHLRVRLSLTEAYAGDPLASSFQAFA
;
A
#
# COMPACT_ATOMS: atom_id res chain seq x y z
N MET A 1 -11.34 20.70 39.48
CA MET A 1 -11.00 21.00 38.09
C MET A 1 -10.09 19.88 37.65
N THR A 2 -10.69 18.76 37.20
CA THR A 2 -9.96 17.52 36.89
C THR A 2 -9.76 17.49 35.38
N GLU A 3 -8.52 17.62 34.96
CA GLU A 3 -8.10 17.37 33.59
C GLU A 3 -8.39 15.88 33.28
N MET A 4 -9.37 15.63 32.41
CA MET A 4 -9.57 14.33 31.78
C MET A 4 -8.70 14.29 30.52
N THR A 5 -7.39 14.24 30.71
CA THR A 5 -6.47 13.83 29.63
C THR A 5 -6.22 12.34 29.75
N ASP A 6 -6.11 11.71 28.59
CA ASP A 6 -5.66 10.35 28.35
C ASP A 6 -6.71 9.25 28.34
N THR A 7 -7.57 9.33 27.33
CA THR A 7 -7.83 8.12 26.53
C THR A 7 -6.87 8.14 25.34
N PHE A 8 -5.58 7.88 25.59
CA PHE A 8 -4.68 7.51 24.50
C PHE A 8 -5.16 6.16 23.96
N ALA A 9 -5.87 6.19 22.83
CA ALA A 9 -6.19 4.98 22.09
C ALA A 9 -4.87 4.24 21.81
N ALA A 10 -4.77 2.99 22.24
CA ALA A 10 -3.58 2.18 22.04
C ALA A 10 -3.16 2.20 20.55
N PRO A 11 -1.85 2.24 20.24
CA PRO A 11 -1.39 2.22 18.86
C PRO A 11 -2.00 1.02 18.13
N TYR A 12 -2.69 1.26 17.01
CA TYR A 12 -3.22 0.18 16.19
C TYR A 12 -2.05 -0.59 15.58
N GLN A 13 -1.73 -1.75 16.16
CA GLN A 13 -0.72 -2.65 15.62
C GLN A 13 -1.33 -3.51 14.52
N ILE A 14 -0.79 -3.41 13.31
CA ILE A 14 -1.10 -4.36 12.24
C ILE A 14 -0.61 -5.75 12.66
N SER A 15 -1.49 -6.75 12.59
CA SER A 15 -1.08 -8.15 12.78
C SER A 15 -0.08 -8.60 11.71
N ASP A 16 0.90 -9.42 12.10
CA ASP A 16 1.87 -10.01 11.17
C ASP A 16 1.22 -10.80 10.04
N ARG A 17 0.06 -11.42 10.31
CA ARG A 17 -0.72 -12.12 9.28
C ARG A 17 -1.22 -11.17 8.21
N PHE A 18 -1.77 -10.02 8.61
CA PHE A 18 -2.25 -9.01 7.67
C PHE A 18 -1.09 -8.42 6.86
N ARG A 19 0.02 -8.10 7.52
CA ARG A 19 1.27 -7.66 6.88
C ARG A 19 1.70 -8.62 5.77
N LYS A 20 1.85 -9.91 6.08
CA LYS A 20 2.25 -10.93 5.10
C LYS A 20 1.29 -11.04 3.90
N VAL A 21 -0.01 -10.86 4.14
CA VAL A 21 -1.01 -10.85 3.06
C VAL A 21 -0.84 -9.64 2.15
N VAL A 22 -0.59 -8.45 2.72
CA VAL A 22 -0.34 -7.23 1.95
C VAL A 22 0.97 -7.34 1.16
N GLU A 23 2.04 -7.82 1.77
CA GLU A 23 3.33 -8.07 1.12
C GLU A 23 3.20 -9.05 -0.05
N ALA A 24 2.54 -10.19 0.17
CA ALA A 24 2.28 -11.16 -0.89
C ALA A 24 1.42 -10.59 -2.03
N ARG A 25 0.52 -9.65 -1.73
CA ARG A 25 -0.28 -8.94 -2.74
C ARG A 25 0.59 -7.97 -3.54
N ILE A 26 1.48 -7.23 -2.89
CA ILE A 26 2.45 -6.33 -3.55
C ILE A 26 3.32 -7.13 -4.51
N GLU A 27 3.93 -8.23 -4.04
CA GLU A 27 4.77 -9.09 -4.88
C GLU A 27 4.03 -9.65 -6.09
N ARG A 28 2.75 -10.01 -5.92
CA ARG A 28 1.93 -10.47 -7.04
C ARG A 28 1.68 -9.35 -8.05
N LEU A 29 1.29 -8.15 -7.61
CA LEU A 29 1.07 -7.01 -8.50
C LEU A 29 2.32 -6.66 -9.31
N GLU A 30 3.50 -6.68 -8.67
CA GLU A 30 4.76 -6.37 -9.33
C GLU A 30 5.15 -7.42 -10.36
N ARG A 31 5.02 -8.70 -10.02
CA ARG A 31 5.26 -9.82 -10.95
C ARG A 31 4.30 -9.82 -12.13
N ASP A 32 3.00 -9.64 -11.87
CA ASP A 32 1.98 -9.62 -12.92
C ASP A 32 2.24 -8.45 -13.89
N ALA A 33 2.61 -7.26 -13.36
CA ALA A 33 2.96 -6.11 -14.19
C ALA A 33 4.23 -6.34 -15.02
N GLU A 34 5.24 -6.99 -14.44
CA GLU A 34 6.45 -7.36 -15.18
C GLU A 34 6.14 -8.33 -16.32
N GLU A 35 5.32 -9.35 -16.06
CA GLU A 35 4.88 -10.30 -17.08
C GLU A 35 4.06 -9.61 -18.18
N ASP A 36 3.10 -8.78 -17.79
CA ASP A 36 2.28 -7.99 -18.71
C ASP A 36 3.15 -7.12 -19.62
N ILE A 37 4.18 -6.46 -19.07
CA ILE A 37 5.12 -5.65 -19.85
C ILE A 37 5.93 -6.50 -20.83
N ARG A 38 6.43 -7.66 -20.38
CA ARG A 38 7.21 -8.59 -21.21
C ARG A 38 6.40 -9.16 -22.38
N LEU A 39 5.09 -9.32 -22.22
CA LEU A 39 4.19 -9.85 -23.25
C LEU A 39 3.76 -8.80 -24.28
N ILE A 40 3.85 -7.49 -24.00
CA ILE A 40 3.43 -6.44 -24.95
C ILE A 40 3.98 -6.63 -26.38
N PRO A 41 5.29 -6.92 -26.58
CA PRO A 41 5.83 -7.07 -27.92
C PRO A 41 5.25 -8.26 -28.70
N THR A 42 4.72 -9.29 -28.02
CA THR A 42 4.15 -10.47 -28.66
C THR A 42 2.69 -10.29 -29.08
N LEU A 43 2.05 -9.19 -28.66
CA LEU A 43 0.67 -8.89 -29.01
C LEU A 43 0.56 -8.34 -30.44
N LEU A 44 -0.48 -8.76 -31.17
CA LEU A 44 -0.71 -8.31 -32.55
C LEU A 44 -1.51 -7.01 -32.63
N SER A 45 -2.46 -6.81 -31.72
CA SER A 45 -3.36 -5.65 -31.73
C SER A 45 -2.77 -4.49 -30.92
N GLU A 46 -2.68 -3.31 -31.52
CA GLU A 46 -2.24 -2.09 -30.85
C GLU A 46 -3.17 -1.67 -29.70
N ASP A 47 -4.48 -1.92 -29.84
CA ASP A 47 -5.44 -1.70 -28.75
C ASP A 47 -5.16 -2.63 -27.57
N HIS A 48 -4.86 -3.91 -27.85
CA HIS A 48 -4.47 -4.86 -26.81
C HIS A 48 -3.17 -4.40 -26.11
N LYS A 49 -2.14 -4.01 -26.88
CA LYS A 49 -0.90 -3.47 -26.31
C LYS A 49 -1.14 -2.25 -25.42
N ARG A 50 -2.04 -1.35 -25.84
CA ARG A 50 -2.42 -0.18 -25.04
C ARG A 50 -3.09 -0.61 -23.73
N ARG A 51 -4.07 -1.51 -23.79
CA ARG A 51 -4.76 -2.01 -22.60
C ARG A 51 -3.82 -2.77 -21.65
N GLN A 52 -2.91 -3.58 -22.19
CA GLN A 52 -1.89 -4.28 -21.40
C GLN A 52 -0.95 -3.31 -20.68
N ARG A 53 -0.52 -2.24 -21.36
CA ARG A 53 0.29 -1.16 -20.74
C ARG A 53 -0.46 -0.48 -19.60
N LEU A 54 -1.72 -0.12 -19.83
CA LEU A 54 -2.53 0.54 -18.80
C LEU A 54 -2.77 -0.37 -17.59
N LEU A 55 -2.96 -1.67 -17.82
CA LEU A 55 -3.08 -2.66 -16.75
C LEU A 55 -1.80 -2.75 -15.93
N ALA A 56 -0.64 -2.89 -16.58
CA ALA A 56 0.66 -2.95 -15.90
C ALA A 56 0.92 -1.68 -15.07
N ILE A 57 0.63 -0.50 -15.62
CA ILE A 57 0.75 0.77 -14.88
C ILE A 57 -0.15 0.75 -13.64
N SER A 58 -1.41 0.36 -13.77
CA SER A 58 -2.34 0.32 -12.65
C SER A 58 -1.92 -0.67 -11.56
N GLN A 59 -1.35 -1.82 -11.92
CA GLN A 59 -0.83 -2.80 -10.97
C GLN A 59 0.37 -2.22 -10.18
N ILE A 60 1.30 -1.54 -10.86
CA ILE A 60 2.44 -0.88 -10.22
C ILE A 60 1.99 0.26 -9.30
N GLU A 61 1.06 1.10 -9.74
CA GLU A 61 0.50 2.18 -8.90
C GLU A 61 -0.14 1.61 -7.62
N GLN A 62 -0.90 0.51 -7.74
CA GLN A 62 -1.48 -0.18 -6.59
C GLN A 62 -0.40 -0.74 -5.66
N ALA A 63 0.65 -1.36 -6.19
CA ALA A 63 1.76 -1.89 -5.39
C ALA A 63 2.45 -0.77 -4.59
N ILE A 64 2.73 0.37 -5.23
CA ILE A 64 3.31 1.56 -4.59
C ILE A 64 2.40 2.07 -3.48
N HIS A 65 1.10 2.22 -3.73
CA HIS A 65 0.15 2.67 -2.72
C HIS A 65 0.10 1.74 -1.50
N LEU A 66 0.15 0.43 -1.72
CA LEU A 66 0.18 -0.55 -0.63
C LEU A 66 1.49 -0.47 0.16
N ARG A 67 2.64 -0.33 -0.50
CA ARG A 67 3.94 -0.13 0.18
C ARG A 67 3.92 1.12 1.05
N VAL A 68 3.48 2.26 0.52
CA VAL A 68 3.40 3.52 1.27
C VAL A 68 2.49 3.37 2.49
N ARG A 69 1.31 2.78 2.33
CA ARG A 69 0.37 2.58 3.46
C ARG A 69 0.91 1.62 4.52
N LEU A 70 1.57 0.54 4.11
CA LEU A 70 2.19 -0.40 5.03
C LEU A 70 3.30 0.28 5.84
N SER A 71 4.19 1.04 5.19
CA SER A 71 5.26 1.78 5.85
C SER A 71 4.74 2.90 6.77
N LEU A 72 3.70 3.62 6.37
CA LEU A 72 3.08 4.61 7.26
C LEU A 72 2.53 3.93 8.52
N THR A 73 1.87 2.78 8.37
CA THR A 73 1.31 2.08 9.53
C THR A 73 2.38 1.52 10.46
N GLU A 74 3.53 1.08 9.92
CA GLU A 74 4.71 0.74 10.72
C GLU A 74 5.24 1.92 11.52
N ALA A 75 5.35 3.09 10.88
CA ALA A 75 5.80 4.32 11.54
C ALA A 75 4.85 4.72 12.68
N TYR A 76 3.54 4.62 12.47
CA TYR A 76 2.53 4.85 13.51
C TYR A 76 2.57 3.82 14.65
N ALA A 77 2.88 2.55 14.35
CA ALA A 77 2.98 1.51 15.38
C ALA A 77 4.25 1.62 16.24
N GLY A 78 5.29 2.29 15.74
CA GLY A 78 6.57 2.51 16.42
C GLY A 78 6.68 3.83 17.20
N ASP A 79 5.76 4.78 17.00
CA ASP A 79 5.81 6.10 17.64
C ASP A 79 4.56 6.38 18.50
N PRO A 80 4.65 6.28 19.85
CA PRO A 80 3.54 6.60 20.73
C PRO A 80 3.14 8.09 20.71
N LEU A 81 3.93 8.99 20.11
CA LEU A 81 3.65 10.43 20.03
C LEU A 81 3.06 10.87 18.68
N ALA A 82 3.09 10.01 17.64
CA ALA A 82 2.53 10.31 16.32
C ALA A 82 0.99 10.43 16.30
N SER A 83 0.31 9.94 17.35
CA SER A 83 -1.14 10.11 17.53
C SER A 83 -1.57 11.54 17.87
N SER A 84 -0.64 12.46 18.13
CA SER A 84 -0.92 13.84 18.54
C SER A 84 -1.20 14.81 17.37
N PHE A 85 -1.05 14.38 16.11
CA PHE A 85 -1.06 15.27 14.94
C PHE A 85 -2.39 15.34 14.16
N GLN A 86 -3.52 15.00 14.78
CA GLN A 86 -4.87 15.24 14.22
C GLN A 86 -5.69 16.31 14.98
N ALA A 87 -5.03 17.25 15.66
CA ALA A 87 -5.72 18.30 16.43
C ALA A 87 -5.76 19.70 15.77
N PHE A 88 -5.28 19.89 14.53
CA PHE A 88 -5.31 21.21 13.87
C PHE A 88 -5.62 21.15 12.37
N ALA A 89 -6.86 20.81 12.03
CA ALA A 89 -7.48 21.16 10.74
C ALA A 89 -8.85 21.80 11.01
#